data_AF-A0A2Z4L7K1-F1
#
_entry.id   AF-A0A2Z4L7K1-F1
#
_cell.length_a   1.000
_cell.length_b   1.000
_cell.length_c   1.000
_cell.angle_alpha   90.00
_cell.angle_beta   90.00
_cell.angle_gamma   90.00
#
_symmetry.space_group_name_H-M   'P 1'
#
loop_
_entity.id
_entity.type
_entity.pdbx_description
1 polymer ?
#
loop_
_entity_poly.entity_id
_entity_poly.type
_entity_poly.pdbx_seq_one_letter_code
_entity_poly.pdbx_strand_id
1 'polypeptide(L)'
;MEVKSIDEINDIYSSHDVVLEECILESDDIYYSICRINALDVYDVLLVDRNGDELINFESRMKLSGSTLRYFHMYAGDEYCDGHGNVFRCMSHYVLIND
;
A
#
# COMPACT_ATOMS: atom_id res chain seq x y z
N MET A 1 -0.73 5.11 -12.38
CA MET A 1 0.06 4.09 -13.08
C MET A 1 0.16 2.88 -12.17
N GLU A 2 -0.29 1.70 -12.61
CA GLU A 2 -0.07 0.45 -11.87
C GLU A 2 1.41 0.07 -11.96
N VAL A 3 1.99 -0.37 -10.83
CA VAL A 3 3.41 -0.68 -10.68
C VAL A 3 3.58 -2.15 -10.28
N LYS A 4 4.50 -2.83 -10.94
CA LYS A 4 4.73 -4.28 -10.81
C LYS A 4 6.11 -4.63 -10.31
N SER A 5 7.01 -3.66 -10.16
CA SER A 5 8.37 -3.91 -9.69
C SER A 5 9.03 -2.68 -9.08
N ILE A 6 10.15 -2.92 -8.40
CA ILE A 6 10.99 -1.85 -7.84
C ILE A 6 11.69 -1.00 -8.92
N ASP A 7 11.97 -1.57 -10.08
CA ASP A 7 12.59 -0.81 -11.17
C ASP A 7 11.58 0.21 -11.73
N GLU A 8 10.32 -0.20 -11.92
CA GLU A 8 9.25 0.69 -12.38
C GLU A 8 8.96 1.83 -11.39
N ILE A 9 8.89 1.56 -10.08
CA ILE A 9 8.65 2.62 -9.08
C ILE A 9 9.81 3.61 -9.07
N ASN A 10 11.05 3.13 -9.13
CA ASN A 10 12.24 3.98 -9.16
C ASN A 10 12.26 4.88 -10.41
N ASP A 11 11.92 4.33 -11.57
CA ASP A 11 11.83 5.09 -12.81
C ASP A 11 10.77 6.20 -12.70
N ILE A 12 9.59 5.91 -12.13
CA ILE A 12 8.54 6.90 -11.90
C ILE A 12 9.03 8.02 -10.98
N TYR A 13 9.57 7.68 -9.81
CA TYR A 13 10.07 8.66 -8.83
C TYR A 13 11.25 9.49 -9.35
N SER A 14 12.03 8.97 -10.30
CA SER A 14 13.14 9.71 -10.90
C SER A 14 12.70 10.67 -12.00
N SER A 15 11.55 10.43 -12.63
CA SER A 15 11.12 11.10 -13.86
C SER A 15 9.87 11.97 -13.71
N HIS A 16 9.12 11.80 -12.61
CA HIS A 16 7.83 12.48 -12.43
C HIS A 16 7.64 12.98 -11.01
N ASP A 17 6.84 14.05 -10.87
CA ASP A 17 6.38 14.53 -9.58
C ASP A 17 5.23 13.64 -9.08
N VAL A 18 5.55 12.73 -8.15
CA VAL A 18 4.57 11.81 -7.56
C VAL A 18 3.66 12.55 -6.57
N VAL A 19 2.35 12.43 -6.76
CA VAL A 19 1.29 13.00 -5.89
C VAL A 19 0.98 12.04 -4.75
N LEU A 20 0.71 10.77 -5.09
CA LEU A 20 0.45 9.71 -4.12
C LEU A 20 0.87 8.35 -4.66
N GLU A 21 1.12 7.42 -3.73
CA GLU A 21 1.38 6.01 -4.00
C GLU A 21 0.49 5.18 -3.07
N GLU A 22 -0.29 4.26 -3.63
CA GLU A 22 -1.23 3.42 -2.89
C GLU A 22 -0.92 1.94 -3.13
N CYS A 23 -0.80 1.19 -2.04
CA CYS A 23 -0.71 -0.26 -2.06
C CYS A 23 -1.95 -0.86 -1.40
N ILE A 24 -2.65 -1.72 -2.13
CA ILE A 24 -3.87 -2.42 -1.71
C ILE A 24 -3.55 -3.90 -1.56
N LEU A 25 -3.80 -4.43 -0.38
CA LEU A 25 -3.59 -5.82 -0.02
C LEU A 25 -4.90 -6.47 0.42
N GLU A 26 -5.03 -7.75 0.17
CA GLU A 26 -6.09 -8.57 0.72
C GLU A 26 -5.55 -9.82 1.41
N SER A 27 -6.19 -10.21 2.51
CA SER A 27 -6.15 -11.56 3.06
C SER A 27 -7.57 -12.13 3.07
N ASP A 28 -7.75 -13.33 3.61
CA ASP A 28 -9.08 -13.98 3.68
C ASP A 28 -10.13 -13.07 4.36
N ASP A 29 -9.75 -12.40 5.45
CA ASP A 29 -10.69 -11.63 6.28
C ASP A 29 -10.47 -10.11 6.24
N ILE A 30 -9.35 -9.62 5.68
CA ILE A 30 -8.96 -8.20 5.80
C ILE A 30 -8.64 -7.59 4.45
N TYR A 31 -9.14 -6.38 4.23
CA TYR A 31 -8.68 -5.45 3.21
C TYR A 31 -7.78 -4.39 3.84
N TYR A 32 -6.62 -4.15 3.25
CA TYR A 32 -5.60 -3.24 3.77
C TYR A 32 -5.19 -2.27 2.66
N SER A 33 -5.44 -0.97 2.83
CA SER A 33 -4.91 0.09 1.94
C SER A 33 -3.87 0.92 2.69
N ILE A 34 -2.74 1.16 2.05
CA ILE A 34 -1.66 2.02 2.53
C ILE A 34 -1.39 3.05 1.44
N CYS A 35 -1.63 4.32 1.75
CA CYS A 35 -1.49 5.42 0.79
C CYS A 35 -0.47 6.44 1.31
N ARG A 36 0.64 6.63 0.58
CA ARG A 36 1.59 7.73 0.77
C ARG A 36 1.07 8.98 0.08
N ILE A 37 0.88 10.07 0.82
CA ILE A 37 0.47 11.37 0.27
C ILE A 37 1.65 12.35 0.30
N ASN A 38 2.32 12.53 -0.84
CA ASN A 38 3.64 13.19 -0.87
C ASN A 38 3.60 14.63 -0.36
N ALA A 39 2.60 15.42 -0.79
CA ALA A 39 2.46 16.82 -0.39
C ALA A 39 2.30 17.04 1.13
N LEU A 40 1.83 16.03 1.86
CA LEU A 40 1.58 16.09 3.31
C LEU A 40 2.65 15.38 4.13
N ASP A 41 3.57 14.66 3.50
CA ASP A 41 4.56 13.80 4.16
C ASP A 41 3.97 12.78 5.16
N VAL A 42 2.81 12.20 4.81
CA VAL A 42 2.15 11.16 5.61
C VAL A 42 1.83 9.91 4.80
N TYR A 43 1.56 8.85 5.54
CA TYR A 43 0.87 7.65 5.10
C TYR A 43 -0.49 7.58 5.78
N ASP A 44 -1.53 7.36 4.99
CA ASP A 44 -2.83 6.92 5.48
C ASP A 44 -2.89 5.40 5.41
N VAL A 45 -3.33 4.78 6.49
CA VAL A 45 -3.45 3.33 6.64
C VAL A 45 -4.90 2.99 6.99
N LEU A 46 -5.50 2.16 6.17
CA LEU A 46 -6.90 1.74 6.26
C LEU A 46 -6.96 0.21 6.38
N LEU A 47 -7.64 -0.30 7.40
CA LEU A 47 -8.02 -1.71 7.52
C LEU A 47 -9.54 -1.84 7.57
N VAL A 48 -10.07 -2.74 6.75
CA VAL A 48 -11.50 -3.05 6.66
C VAL A 48 -11.69 -4.56 6.79
N ASP A 49 -12.71 -4.98 7.54
CA ASP A 49 -13.16 -6.38 7.58
C ASP A 49 -13.86 -6.71 6.26
N ARG A 50 -13.37 -7.71 5.53
CA ARG A 50 -13.97 -8.14 4.25
C ARG A 50 -15.34 -8.78 4.42
N ASN A 51 -15.63 -9.35 5.58
CA ASN A 51 -16.87 -10.09 5.79
C ASN A 51 -18.07 -9.16 6.06
N GLY A 52 -17.81 -7.99 6.63
CA GLY A 52 -18.83 -7.00 7.00
C GLY A 52 -18.72 -5.64 6.31
N ASP A 53 -17.67 -5.41 5.51
CA ASP A 53 -17.27 -4.09 5.01
C ASP A 53 -17.13 -3.04 6.14
N GLU A 54 -16.81 -3.49 7.35
CA GLU A 54 -16.70 -2.64 8.52
C GLU A 54 -15.28 -2.06 8.63
N LEU A 55 -15.21 -0.75 8.86
CA LEU A 55 -13.94 -0.08 9.16
C LEU A 55 -13.38 -0.58 10.49
N ILE A 56 -12.28 -1.35 10.43
CA ILE A 56 -11.55 -1.80 11.62
C ILE A 56 -10.68 -0.66 12.13
N ASN A 57 -9.93 -0.01 11.24
CA ASN A 57 -9.00 1.05 11.61
C ASN A 57 -8.75 2.03 10.46
N PHE A 58 -8.61 3.30 10.81
CA PHE A 58 -8.06 4.33 9.95
C PHE A 58 -7.08 5.18 10.75
N GLU A 59 -5.89 5.40 10.19
CA GLU A 59 -4.89 6.25 10.82
C GLU A 59 -3.96 6.93 9.81
N SER A 60 -3.53 8.14 10.17
CA SER A 60 -2.52 8.90 9.44
C SER A 60 -1.23 8.97 10.25
N ARG A 61 -0.09 8.66 9.64
CA ARG A 61 1.23 8.61 10.30
C ARG A 61 2.36 9.04 9.36
N MET A 62 3.35 9.76 9.88
CA MET A 62 4.53 10.16 9.10
C MET A 62 5.47 8.98 8.78
N LYS A 63 5.40 7.89 9.57
CA LYS A 63 6.27 6.72 9.40
C LYS A 63 5.49 5.43 9.61
N LEU A 64 5.70 4.47 8.73
CA LEU A 64 5.16 3.11 8.87
C LEU A 64 5.96 2.29 9.88
N SER A 65 5.31 1.30 10.50
CA SER A 65 6.01 0.24 11.23
C SER A 65 6.75 -0.67 10.24
N GLY A 66 7.68 -1.51 10.72
CA GLY A 66 8.42 -2.43 9.84
C GLY A 66 7.52 -3.40 9.06
N SER A 67 6.45 -3.91 9.68
CA SER A 67 5.48 -4.78 9.00
C SER A 67 4.66 -4.03 7.96
N THR A 68 4.10 -2.86 8.31
CA THR A 68 3.32 -2.06 7.35
C THR A 68 4.20 -1.51 6.22
N LEU A 69 5.48 -1.22 6.47
CA LEU A 69 6.42 -0.85 5.40
C LEU A 69 6.69 -2.02 4.46
N ARG A 70 6.82 -3.25 4.99
CA ARG A 70 6.96 -4.46 4.16
C ARG A 70 5.75 -4.65 3.23
N TYR A 71 4.55 -4.42 3.76
CA TYR A 71 3.29 -4.44 3.02
C TYR A 71 3.26 -3.40 1.90
N PHE A 72 3.66 -2.16 2.19
CA PHE A 72 3.71 -1.08 1.21
C PHE A 72 4.67 -1.35 0.05
N HIS A 73 5.77 -2.07 0.30
CA HIS A 73 6.74 -2.46 -0.73
C HIS A 73 6.37 -3.72 -1.53
N MET A 74 5.16 -4.26 -1.36
CA MET A 74 4.64 -5.30 -2.26
C MET A 74 4.15 -4.66 -3.55
N TYR A 75 4.34 -5.36 -4.68
CA TYR A 75 3.85 -4.96 -5.99
C TYR A 75 2.68 -5.83 -6.44
N ALA A 76 1.92 -5.37 -7.42
CA ALA A 76 0.73 -6.07 -7.88
C ALA A 76 1.02 -7.54 -8.24
N GLY A 77 0.34 -8.47 -7.56
CA GLY A 77 0.52 -9.90 -7.70
C GLY A 77 1.46 -10.56 -6.69
N ASP A 78 2.21 -9.79 -5.90
CA ASP A 78 3.04 -10.33 -4.81
C ASP A 78 2.18 -10.98 -3.71
N GLU A 79 2.75 -12.01 -3.08
CA GLU A 79 2.18 -12.67 -1.90
C GLU A 79 3.19 -12.67 -0.75
N TYR A 80 2.69 -12.46 0.46
CA TYR A 80 3.50 -12.41 1.68
C TYR A 80 2.78 -13.06 2.86
N CYS A 81 3.44 -14.02 3.49
CA CYS A 81 2.99 -14.59 4.76
C CYS A 81 3.62 -13.82 5.91
N ASP A 82 2.80 -13.19 6.75
CA ASP A 82 3.27 -12.40 7.89
C ASP A 82 3.66 -13.27 9.10
N GLY A 83 4.19 -12.62 10.14
CA GLY A 83 4.59 -13.31 11.38
C GLY A 83 3.42 -13.84 12.23
N HIS A 84 2.18 -13.55 11.84
CA HIS A 84 0.95 -13.97 12.50
C HIS A 84 0.23 -15.10 11.74
N GLY A 85 0.76 -15.51 10.57
CA GLY A 85 0.18 -16.55 9.73
C GLY A 85 -0.85 -16.05 8.72
N ASN A 86 -1.00 -14.74 8.56
CA ASN A 86 -1.84 -14.18 7.51
C ASN A 86 -1.10 -14.23 6.18
N VAL A 87 -1.80 -14.62 5.12
CA VAL A 87 -1.31 -14.48 3.75
C VAL A 87 -1.95 -13.24 3.14
N PHE A 88 -1.12 -12.25 2.84
CA PHE A 88 -1.53 -11.05 2.11
C PHE A 88 -1.12 -11.18 0.65
N ARG A 89 -2.06 -10.85 -0.23
CA ARG A 89 -1.82 -10.68 -1.67
C ARG A 89 -1.94 -9.20 -2.02
N CYS A 90 -0.97 -8.67 -2.74
CA CYS A 90 -1.07 -7.33 -3.29
C CYS A 90 -1.96 -7.35 -4.53
N MET A 91 -3.10 -6.67 -4.43
CA MET A 91 -4.09 -6.58 -5.49
C MET A 91 -3.77 -5.45 -6.46
N SER A 92 -3.23 -4.36 -5.94
CA SER A 92 -2.85 -3.20 -6.72
C SER A 92 -1.76 -2.43 -6.00
N HIS A 93 -0.78 -1.96 -6.77
CA HIS A 93 0.15 -0.93 -6.36
C HIS A 93 0.08 0.18 -7.41
N TYR A 94 -0.38 1.36 -7.02
CA TYR A 94 -0.70 2.44 -7.96
C TYR A 94 0.00 3.74 -7.57
N VAL A 95 0.53 4.45 -8.55
CA VAL A 95 1.15 5.77 -8.39
C VAL A 95 0.40 6.82 -9.20
N LEU A 96 0.01 7.92 -8.56
CA LEU A 96 -0.47 9.11 -9.24
C LEU A 96 0.68 10.11 -9.40
N ILE A 97 0.87 10.61 -10.61
CA ILE A 97 1.85 11.65 -10.94
C ILE A 97 1.12 12.93 -11.34
N ASN A 98 1.79 14.09 -11.22
CA ASN A 98 1.36 15.31 -11.89
C ASN A 98 1.82 15.26 -13.36
N ASP A 99 0.92 15.67 -14.27
CA ASP A 99 1.22 15.89 -15.69
C ASP A 99 1.77 17.30 -15.96
#